data_AF-A0A958JWD6-F1
#
_entry.id   AF-A0A958JWD6-F1
#
_cell.length_a   1.000
_cell.length_b   1.000
_cell.length_c   1.000
_cell.angle_alpha   90.00
_cell.angle_beta   90.00
_cell.angle_gamma   90.00
#
_symmetry.space_group_name_H-M   'P 1'
#
loop_
_entity.id
_entity.type
_entity.pdbx_description
1 polymer ?
#
loop_
_entity_poly.entity_id
_entity_poly.type
_entity_poly.pdbx_seq_one_letter_code
_entity_poly.pdbx_strand_id
1 'polypeptide(L)' 'LGYDSCPMDGFDFEQVGNLINLPEDHLISLFVVIGKGTKEPWPRPGQLEYEDVVISNTF' A
#
# COMPACT_ATOMS: atom_id res chain seq x y z
N LEU A 1 -11.13 7.83 14.89
CA LEU A 1 -12.23 7.22 14.10
C LEU A 1 -12.49 5.76 14.46
N GLY A 2 -11.49 5.01 14.97
CA GLY A 2 -11.70 3.62 15.42
C GLY A 2 -11.87 2.62 14.27
N TYR A 3 -11.33 2.96 13.10
CA TYR A 3 -11.27 2.09 11.93
C TYR A 3 -9.85 1.61 11.71
N ASP A 4 -9.75 0.40 11.16
CA ASP A 4 -8.53 -0.17 10.62
C ASP A 4 -8.35 0.25 9.16
N SER A 5 -7.13 0.11 8.67
CA SER A 5 -6.82 0.35 7.26
C SER A 5 -5.85 -0.69 6.70
N CYS A 6 -5.98 -0.99 5.42
CA CYS A 6 -5.10 -1.90 4.70
C CYS A 6 -4.78 -1.29 3.32
N PRO A 7 -3.54 -0.81 3.09
CA PRO A 7 -3.09 -0.48 1.75
C PRO A 7 -2.90 -1.77 0.96
N MET A 8 -3.40 -1.79 -0.26
CA MET A 8 -3.35 -2.93 -1.16
C MET A 8 -2.76 -2.50 -2.49
N ASP A 9 -1.82 -3.31 -2.96
CA ASP A 9 -1.24 -3.28 -4.29
C ASP A 9 -1.34 -4.70 -4.86
N GLY A 10 -1.45 -4.85 -6.18
CA GLY A 10 -1.65 -6.15 -6.86
C GLY A 10 -3.02 -6.36 -7.50
N PHE A 11 -3.71 -5.28 -7.88
CA PHE A 11 -4.90 -5.32 -8.74
C PHE A 11 -4.52 -5.04 -10.20
N ASP A 12 -5.48 -5.18 -11.11
CA ASP A 12 -5.30 -4.80 -12.51
C ASP A 12 -5.48 -3.28 -12.67
N PHE A 13 -4.36 -2.58 -12.87
CA PHE A 13 -4.33 -1.12 -12.97
C PHE A 13 -5.12 -0.58 -14.18
N GLU A 14 -5.07 -1.28 -15.32
CA GLU A 14 -5.76 -0.83 -16.53
C GLU A 14 -7.27 -0.99 -16.37
N GLN A 15 -7.73 -2.16 -15.91
CA GLN A 15 -9.15 -2.40 -15.68
C GLN A 15 -9.73 -1.45 -14.63
N VAL A 16 -9.00 -1.17 -13.56
CA VAL A 16 -9.42 -0.20 -12.55
C VAL A 16 -9.43 1.21 -13.12
N GLY A 17 -8.39 1.62 -13.85
CA GLY A 17 -8.30 2.94 -14.47
C GLY A 17 -9.52 3.23 -15.36
N ASN A 18 -9.91 2.25 -16.16
CA ASN A 18 -11.13 2.31 -16.96
C ASN A 18 -12.39 2.43 -16.09
N LEU A 19 -12.50 1.63 -15.03
CA LEU A 19 -13.67 1.62 -14.14
C LEU A 19 -13.91 2.98 -13.46
N ILE A 20 -12.84 3.66 -13.05
CA ILE A 20 -12.93 4.95 -12.34
C ILE A 20 -12.81 6.16 -13.27
N ASN A 21 -12.69 5.94 -14.59
CA ASN A 21 -12.41 6.97 -15.59
C ASN A 21 -11.17 7.81 -15.23
N LEU A 22 -10.06 7.12 -14.96
CA LEU A 22 -8.81 7.74 -14.57
C LEU A 22 -8.29 8.65 -15.70
N PRO A 23 -7.95 9.92 -15.41
CA PRO A 23 -7.32 10.79 -16.40
C PRO A 23 -5.94 10.27 -16.84
N GLU A 24 -5.53 10.60 -18.06
CA GLU A 24 -4.28 10.10 -18.65
C GLU A 24 -3.01 10.53 -17.91
N ASP A 25 -3.07 11.63 -17.17
CA ASP A 25 -1.96 12.18 -16.38
C ASP A 25 -1.97 11.72 -14.92
N HIS A 26 -2.78 10.72 -14.58
CA HIS A 26 -2.90 10.17 -13.24
C HIS A 26 -2.46 8.69 -13.18
N LEU A 27 -1.93 8.29 -12.02
CA LEU A 27 -1.57 6.92 -11.72
C LEU A 27 -2.27 6.47 -10.44
N ILE A 28 -2.71 5.22 -10.39
CA ILE A 28 -3.23 4.61 -9.17
C ILE A 28 -2.02 4.16 -8.34
N SER A 29 -1.88 4.68 -7.12
CA SER A 29 -0.79 4.29 -6.23
C SER A 29 -1.16 3.06 -5.40
N LEU A 30 -2.26 3.15 -4.66
CA LEU A 30 -2.71 2.11 -3.74
C LEU A 30 -4.24 2.15 -3.67
N PHE A 31 -4.82 1.00 -3.41
CA PHE A 31 -6.16 0.94 -2.82
C PHE A 31 -6.04 0.95 -1.31
N VAL A 32 -6.86 1.76 -0.65
CA VAL A 32 -6.90 1.80 0.81
C VAL A 32 -8.28 1.38 1.27
N VAL A 33 -8.35 0.18 1.86
CA VAL A 33 -9.57 -0.28 2.52
C VAL A 33 -9.61 0.32 3.92
N ILE A 34 -10.75 0.89 4.31
CA ILE A 34 -10.99 1.46 5.63
C ILE A 34 -12.28 0.83 6.19
N GLY A 35 -12.23 0.32 7.43
CA GLY A 35 -13.39 -0.33 8.03
C GLY A 35 -13.14 -0.79 9.46
N LYS A 36 -14.08 -1.55 10.03
CA LYS A 36 -13.88 -2.21 11.33
C LYS A 36 -13.31 -3.60 11.10
N GLY A 37 -12.20 -3.93 11.76
CA GLY A 37 -11.61 -5.25 11.71
C GLY A 37 -12.57 -6.33 12.17
N THR A 38 -12.55 -7.45 11.45
CA THR A 38 -13.31 -8.66 11.81
C THR A 38 -12.45 -9.68 12.56
N LYS A 39 -11.13 -9.45 12.61
CA LYS A 39 -10.12 -10.27 13.26
C LYS A 39 -8.88 -9.42 13.53
N GLU A 40 -8.03 -9.90 14.43
CA GLU A 40 -6.72 -9.30 14.68
C GLU A 40 -5.83 -9.35 13.42
N PRO A 41 -4.98 -8.34 13.21
CA PRO A 41 -4.02 -8.35 12.11
C PRO A 41 -3.01 -9.48 12.28
N TRP A 42 -2.52 -9.99 11.16
CA TRP A 42 -1.38 -10.91 11.16
C TRP A 42 -0.15 -10.23 11.78
N PRO A 43 0.75 -10.99 12.41
CA PRO A 43 2.02 -10.43 12.87
C PRO A 43 2.79 -9.83 11.70
N ARG A 44 3.41 -8.68 11.92
CA ARG A 44 4.24 -8.05 10.90
C ARG A 44 5.43 -8.96 10.58
N PRO A 45 5.82 -9.08 9.29
CA PRO A 45 7.09 -9.72 8.96
C PRO A 45 8.24 -8.95 9.63
N GLY A 46 9.37 -9.64 9.81
CA GLY A 46 10.58 -9.01 10.33
C GLY A 46 11.07 -7.87 9.44
N GLN A 47 11.87 -6.98 10.03
CA GLN A 47 12.58 -5.93 9.29
C GLN A 47 14.00 -6.42 8.99
N LEU A 48 14.62 -5.91 7.93
CA LEU A 48 16.07 -6.06 7.71
C LEU A 48 16.84 -5.25 8.76
N GLU A 49 18.10 -5.62 8.99
CA GLU A 49 18.99 -4.85 9.88
C GLU A 49 19.20 -3.43 9.32
N TYR A 50 19.40 -2.46 10.21
CA TYR A 50 19.51 -1.06 9.84
C TYR A 50 20.66 -0.82 8.85
N GLU A 51 21.79 -1.48 9.09
CA GLU A 51 23.01 -1.39 8.31
C GLU A 51 22.84 -1.93 6.87
N ASP A 52 21.84 -2.78 6.64
CA ASP A 52 21.52 -3.30 5.30
C ASP A 52 20.68 -2.32 4.46
N VAL A 53 19.99 -1.38 5.11
CA VAL A 53 19.03 -0.47 4.45
C VAL A 53 19.40 1.01 4.52
N VAL A 54 20.42 1.38 5.31
CA VAL A 54 20.89 2.76 5.43
C VAL A 54 22.36 2.88 5.03
N ILE A 55 22.61 3.66 3.97
CA ILE A 55 23.95 3.98 3.48
C ILE A 55 24.22 5.47 3.71
N SER A 56 25.29 5.78 4.43
CA SER A 56 25.67 7.17 4.72
C SER A 56 26.70 7.68 3.70
N ASN A 57 26.51 8.93 3.23
CA ASN A 57 27.45 9.67 2.38
C ASN A 57 27.72 9.05 0.99
N THR A 58 26.70 8.41 0.40
CA THR A 58 26.74 7.81 -0.96
C THR A 58 25.50 8.24 -1.75
N PHE A 59 25.63 8.52 -3.05
CA PHE A 59 24.55 8.86 -3.99
C PHE A 59 24.67 8.04 -5.27
#